data_AF-A0A2E5M5J7-F1
#
_entry.id   AF-A0A2E5M5J7-F1
#
_cell.length_a   1.000
_cell.length_b   1.000
_cell.length_c   1.000
_cell.angle_alpha   90.00
_cell.angle_beta   90.00
_cell.angle_gamma   90.00
#
_symmetry.space_group_name_H-M   'P 1'
#
loop_
_entity.id
_entity.type
_entity.pdbx_description
1 polymer ?
#
loop_
_entity_poly.entity_id
_entity_poly.type
_entity_poly.pdbx_seq_one_letter_code
_entity_poly.pdbx_strand_id
1 'polypeptide(L)' 'MQVSLNGALRSAADGNGSVDVDAATIRELITKLVDRFPKLSAEVDKGVAVAIDGVVYRDDWTMRIPDDAEVFLMPRIAGG' A
#
# COMPACT_ATOMS: atom_id res chain seq x y z
N MET A 1 -10.17 4.78 -5.12
CA MET A 1 -8.82 4.87 -5.75
C MET A 1 -8.33 3.47 -6.16
N GLN A 2 -7.46 3.36 -7.16
CA GLN A 2 -6.85 2.07 -7.53
C GLN A 2 -5.48 1.91 -6.88
N VAL A 3 -5.26 0.78 -6.21
CA VAL A 3 -4.00 0.48 -5.51
C VAL A 3 -3.31 -0.68 -6.22
N SER A 4 -2.12 -0.42 -6.73
CA SER A 4 -1.30 -1.42 -7.40
C SER A 4 -0.31 -2.07 -6.42
N LEU A 5 -0.28 -3.40 -6.44
CA LEU A 5 0.52 -4.25 -5.56
C LEU A 5 1.52 -5.05 -6.38
N ASN A 6 2.78 -5.11 -5.93
CA ASN A 6 3.82 -5.87 -6.62
C ASN A 6 4.53 -6.88 -5.71
N GLY A 7 5.31 -7.78 -6.32
CA GLY A 7 6.19 -8.71 -5.62
C GLY A 7 5.49 -9.47 -4.48
N ALA A 8 6.06 -9.36 -3.28
CA ALA A 8 5.55 -10.03 -2.08
C ALA A 8 4.16 -9.52 -1.64
N LEU A 9 3.85 -8.23 -1.87
CA LEU A 9 2.54 -7.66 -1.54
C LEU A 9 1.43 -8.22 -2.43
N ARG A 10 1.70 -8.43 -3.72
CA ARG A 10 0.76 -9.10 -4.62
C ARG A 10 0.46 -10.52 -4.16
N SER A 11 1.49 -11.27 -3.77
CA SER A 11 1.32 -12.64 -3.24
C SER A 11 0.52 -12.66 -1.94
N ALA A 12 0.73 -11.66 -1.08
CA ALA A 12 -0.02 -11.49 0.17
C ALA A 12 -1.48 -11.05 -0.07
N ALA A 13 -1.76 -10.32 -1.15
CA ALA A 13 -3.11 -9.98 -1.59
C ALA A 13 -3.75 -11.06 -2.50
N ASP A 14 -3.48 -12.33 -2.23
CA ASP A 14 -4.02 -13.50 -2.95
C ASP A 14 -3.79 -13.47 -4.48
N GLY A 15 -2.71 -12.82 -4.93
CA GLY A 15 -2.34 -12.72 -6.34
C GLY A 15 -2.95 -11.52 -7.07
N ASN A 16 -3.76 -10.69 -6.39
CA ASN A 16 -4.34 -9.47 -6.96
C ASN A 16 -3.25 -8.42 -7.21
N GLY A 17 -3.02 -8.09 -8.49
CA GLY A 17 -2.04 -7.06 -8.87
C GLY A 17 -2.54 -5.63 -8.68
N SER A 18 -3.86 -5.45 -8.66
CA SER A 18 -4.49 -4.16 -8.39
C SER A 18 -5.80 -4.38 -7.63
N VAL A 19 -6.10 -3.50 -6.68
CA VAL A 19 -7.32 -3.55 -5.87
C VAL A 19 -7.90 -2.16 -5.71
N ASP A 20 -9.22 -2.05 -5.83
CA ASP A 20 -9.94 -0.82 -5.50
C ASP A 20 -10.16 -0.72 -4.00
N VAL A 21 -9.75 0.41 -3.44
CA VAL A 21 -9.92 0.76 -2.03
C VAL A 21 -10.27 2.25 -1.93
N ASP A 22 -11.24 2.58 -1.11
CA ASP A 22 -11.51 3.98 -0.75
C ASP A 22 -10.86 4.26 0.61
N ALA A 23 -10.01 5.27 0.67
CA ALA A 23 -9.32 5.67 1.90
C ALA A 23 -8.96 7.15 1.82
N ALA A 24 -9.05 7.89 2.92
CA ALA A 24 -8.69 9.30 2.95
C ALA A 24 -7.20 9.54 3.25
N THR A 25 -6.51 8.55 3.84
CA THR A 25 -5.11 8.66 4.27
C THR A 25 -4.35 7.36 4.05
N ILE A 26 -3.01 7.44 4.04
CA ILE A 26 -2.15 6.25 3.91
C ILE A 26 -2.42 5.24 5.04
N ARG A 27 -2.59 5.72 6.28
CA ARG A 27 -2.94 4.85 7.41
C ARG A 27 -4.24 4.09 7.16
N GLU A 28 -5.29 4.79 6.74
CA GLU A 28 -6.60 4.17 6.47
C GLU A 28 -6.52 3.17 5.32
N LEU A 29 -5.77 3.50 4.27
CA LEU A 29 -5.52 2.60 3.14
C LEU A 29 -4.90 1.29 3.63
N ILE A 30 -3.82 1.37 4.42
CA ILE A 30 -3.13 0.19 4.96
C ILE A 30 -4.06 -0.62 5.85
N THR A 31 -4.81 0.03 6.75
CA THR A 31 -5.77 -0.66 7.62
C THR A 31 -6.81 -1.42 6.79
N LYS A 32 -7.41 -0.79 5.77
CA LYS A 32 -8.39 -1.44 4.89
C LYS A 32 -7.80 -2.59 4.07
N LEU A 33 -6.55 -2.44 3.61
CA LEU A 33 -5.85 -3.50 2.90
C LEU A 33 -5.56 -4.70 3.80
N VAL A 34 -5.13 -4.48 5.04
CA VAL A 34 -4.86 -5.54 6.02
C VAL A 34 -6.15 -6.23 6.47
N ASP A 35 -7.24 -5.47 6.65
CA ASP A 35 -8.56 -6.02 6.97
C ASP A 35 -9.04 -6.96 5.86
N ARG A 36 -8.90 -6.53 4.60
CA ARG A 36 -9.27 -7.32 3.42
C ARG A 36 -8.31 -8.50 3.16
N PHE A 37 -7.01 -8.30 3.37
CA PHE A 37 -5.97 -9.30 3.16
C PHE A 37 -5.06 -9.40 4.40
N PRO A 38 -5.43 -10.22 5.39
CA PRO A 38 -4.68 -10.33 6.65
C PRO A 38 -3.19 -10.68 6.47
N LYS A 39 -2.84 -11.38 5.38
CA LYS A 39 -1.46 -11.72 5.02
C LYS A 39 -0.59 -10.48 4.74
N LEU A 40 -1.19 -9.34 4.37
CA LEU A 40 -0.46 -8.08 4.17
C LEU A 40 0.11 -7.52 5.47
N SER A 41 -0.46 -7.84 6.63
CA SER A 41 0.04 -7.35 7.93
C SER A 41 1.53 -7.63 8.10
N ALA A 42 1.95 -8.87 7.81
CA ALA A 42 3.35 -9.26 7.95
C ALA A 42 4.31 -8.51 7.01
N GLU A 43 3.83 -8.09 5.84
CA GLU A 43 4.63 -7.28 4.90
C GLU A 43 4.65 -5.81 5.31
N VAL A 44 3.53 -5.29 5.81
CA VAL A 44 3.42 -3.94 6.38
C VAL A 44 4.35 -3.78 7.59
N ASP A 45 4.37 -4.77 8.49
CA ASP A 45 5.23 -4.79 9.68
C ASP A 45 6.73 -4.81 9.34
N LYS A 46 7.13 -5.40 8.20
CA LYS A 46 8.51 -5.36 7.69
C LYS A 46 8.90 -3.98 7.12
N GLY A 47 7.92 -3.12 6.91
CA GLY A 47 8.08 -1.82 6.29
C GLY A 47 7.66 -1.84 4.82
N VAL A 48 6.76 -0.92 4.48
CA VAL A 48 6.28 -0.69 3.12
C VAL A 48 6.52 0.76 2.73
N ALA A 49 6.70 0.99 1.44
CA ALA A 49 6.67 2.32 0.85
C ALA A 49 5.38 2.48 0.05
N VAL A 50 4.79 3.67 0.12
CA VAL A 50 3.57 4.02 -0.60
C VAL A 50 3.90 5.15 -1.56
N ALA A 51 3.76 4.91 -2.86
CA ALA A 51 3.85 5.96 -3.85
C ALA A 51 2.45 6.48 -4.19
N ILE A 52 2.26 7.79 -4.14
CA ILE A 52 1.03 8.48 -4.52
C ILE A 52 1.41 9.46 -5.63
N ASP A 53 0.84 9.29 -6.82
CA ASP A 53 1.12 10.14 -7.99
C ASP A 53 2.63 10.30 -8.28
N GLY A 54 3.39 9.22 -8.08
CA GLY A 54 4.85 9.20 -8.27
C GLY A 54 5.68 9.69 -7.08
N VAL A 55 5.07 10.22 -6.03
CA VAL A 55 5.76 10.65 -4.81
C VAL A 55 5.79 9.51 -3.78
N VAL A 56 6.98 9.10 -3.35
CA VAL A 56 7.16 7.97 -2.42
C VAL A 56 7.20 8.43 -0.97
N TYR A 57 6.29 7.89 -0.16
CA TYR A 57 6.18 8.06 1.28
C TYR A 57 6.63 6.78 1.99
N ARG A 58 7.48 6.93 3.01
CA ARG A 58 8.07 5.79 3.76
C ARG A 58 7.73 5.78 5.24
N ASP A 59 7.37 6.94 5.80
CA ASP A 59 7.07 7.09 7.23
C ASP A 59 5.93 8.10 7.51
N ASP A 60 5.31 8.67 6.46
CA ASP A 60 4.27 9.71 6.57
C ASP A 60 2.85 9.15 6.42
N TRP A 61 2.42 8.37 7.41
CA TRP A 61 1.13 7.67 7.38
C TRP A 61 -0.11 8.59 7.49
N THR A 62 0.09 9.85 7.88
CA THR A 62 -0.97 10.87 8.01
C THR A 62 -1.24 11.62 6.72
N MET A 63 -0.44 11.38 5.67
CA MET A 63 -0.64 12.01 4.37
C MET A 63 -2.02 11.65 3.82
N ARG A 64 -2.73 12.66 3.30
CA ARG A 64 -4.01 12.46 2.62
C ARG A 64 -3.79 11.93 1.21
N ILE A 65 -4.66 11.02 0.80
CA ILE A 65 -4.68 10.50 -0.56
C ILE A 65 -5.78 11.24 -1.32
N PRO A 66 -5.48 11.90 -2.45
CA PRO A 66 -6.50 12.45 -3.33
C PRO A 66 -7.43 11.35 -3.88
N ASP A 67 -8.71 11.69 -4.12
CA ASP A 67 -9.72 10.70 -4.55
C ASP A 67 -9.37 10.01 -5.89
N ASP A 68 -8.69 10.72 -6.79
CA ASP A 68 -8.25 10.24 -8.12
C ASP A 68 -6.75 9.87 -8.18
N ALA A 69 -6.08 9.71 -7.05
CA ALA A 69 -4.64 9.42 -7.05
C ALA A 69 -4.32 7.98 -7.46
N GLU A 70 -3.22 7.81 -8.18
CA GLU A 70 -2.64 6.50 -8.47
C GLU A 70 -1.72 6.08 -7.32
N VAL A 71 -2.08 4.98 -6.65
CA VAL A 71 -1.34 4.50 -5.48
C VAL A 71 -0.60 3.20 -5.79
N PHE A 72 0.69 3.17 -5.48
CA PHE A 72 1.52 1.97 -5.58
C PHE A 72 2.06 1.59 -4.21
N LEU A 73 1.81 0.35 -3.82
CA LEU A 73 2.37 -0.22 -2.61
C LEU A 73 3.55 -1.11 -2.95
N MET A 74 4.68 -0.88 -2.30
CA MET A 74 5.93 -1.59 -2.56
C MET A 74 6.59 -2.03 -1.25
N PRO A 75 7.16 -3.25 -1.19
CA PRO A 75 7.94 -3.65 -0.03
C PRO A 75 9.19 -2.76 0.07
N ARG A 76 9.62 -2.47 1.30
CA ARG A 76 10.86 -1.72 1.50
C ARG A 76 12.03 -2.57 1.00
N ILE A 77 12.67 -2.12 -0.08
CA ILE A 77 13.96 -2.68 -0.50
C ILE A 77 14.97 -2.17 0.53
N ALA A 78 15.56 -3.07 1.32
CA ALA A 78 16.77 -2.76 2.07
C ALA A 78 17.84 -2.45 1.02
N GLY A 79 18.08 -1.15 0.78
CA GLY A 79 19.22 -0.72 0.00
C GLY A 79 20.47 -1.21 0.71
N GLY A 80 21.27 -2.03 0.03
CA GLY A 80 22.60 -2.42 0.48
C GLY A 80 23.55 -1.24 0.57
#